data_AF-A0A916EMA5-F1
#
_entry.id   AF-A0A916EMA5-F1
#
_cell.length_a   1.000
_cell.length_b   1.000
_cell.length_c   1.000
_cell.angle_alpha   90.00
_cell.angle_beta   90.00
_cell.angle_gamma   90.00
#
_symmetry.space_group_name_H-M   'P 1'
#
loop_
_entity.id
_entity.type
_entity.pdbx_description
1 polymer ?
#
loop_
_entity_poly.entity_id
_entity_poly.type
_entity_poly.pdbx_seq_one_letter_code
_entity_poly.pdbx_strand_id
1 'polypeptide(L)'
;MATMGNKLRPEEPGFEVKLTVPKSKLAAFNEMLDEFWTGESKWDAMQVLRKQRRELAVESLRRLFEFAEQNDCGGSRVIAMFLASLYNGYRFHVDLTDLRLLSSQYRDDMLNVLYLDGAPEQEVHCYFQDGGKRFERLFERYGLPDRDKVTTHLEGLENFQEESLQAGLDELPHIADRLRNALKAGRHG
;
A
#
# COMPACT_ATOMS: atom_id res chain seq x y z
N MET A 1 42.18 30.64 -44.62
CA MET A 1 40.90 30.30 -43.97
C MET A 1 41.18 29.24 -42.92
N ALA A 2 40.59 29.43 -41.74
CA ALA A 2 40.91 28.79 -40.46
C ALA A 2 40.77 27.26 -40.43
N THR A 3 41.62 26.62 -39.61
CA THR A 3 41.11 25.71 -38.57
C THR A 3 41.94 25.91 -37.30
N MET A 4 41.24 26.27 -36.23
CA MET A 4 41.77 26.61 -34.91
C MET A 4 42.45 25.40 -34.25
N GLY A 5 43.55 25.67 -33.56
CA GLY A 5 44.24 24.70 -32.72
C GLY A 5 43.31 24.17 -31.63
N ASN A 6 43.11 22.85 -31.64
CA ASN A 6 42.54 22.13 -30.51
C ASN A 6 43.60 22.17 -29.39
N LYS A 7 43.48 23.12 -28.46
CA LYS A 7 44.31 23.16 -27.25
C LYS A 7 43.99 21.91 -26.43
N LEU A 8 44.85 20.91 -26.56
CA LEU A 8 44.93 19.74 -25.69
C LEU A 8 44.96 20.20 -24.23
N ARG A 9 44.08 19.61 -23.43
CA ARG A 9 44.09 19.73 -21.97
C ARG A 9 45.46 19.27 -21.44
N PRO A 10 45.99 19.84 -20.35
CA PRO A 10 47.27 19.42 -19.78
C PRO A 10 47.20 17.93 -19.42
N GLU A 11 48.20 17.17 -19.88
CA GLU A 11 48.27 15.73 -19.71
C GLU A 11 48.56 15.41 -18.23
N GLU A 12 47.56 14.84 -17.54
CA GLU A 12 47.74 14.36 -16.18
C GLU A 12 48.80 13.24 -16.17
N PRO A 13 49.77 13.25 -15.24
CA PRO A 13 50.79 12.20 -15.18
C PRO A 13 50.14 10.85 -14.87
N GLY A 14 50.07 9.99 -15.88
CA GLY A 14 49.56 8.62 -15.76
C GLY A 14 50.63 7.61 -15.35
N PHE A 15 50.21 6.48 -14.79
CA PHE A 15 51.07 5.33 -14.48
C PHE A 15 50.70 4.14 -15.38
N GLU A 16 51.70 3.47 -15.96
CA GLU A 16 51.48 2.25 -16.73
C GLU A 16 51.47 1.03 -15.79
N VAL A 17 50.37 0.26 -15.78
CA VAL A 17 50.24 -0.98 -15.00
C VAL A 17 50.04 -2.15 -15.97
N LYS A 18 50.97 -3.11 -15.95
CA LYS A 18 50.85 -4.38 -16.70
C LYS A 18 50.29 -5.47 -15.80
N LEU A 19 49.15 -6.04 -16.18
CA LEU A 19 48.49 -7.11 -15.43
C LEU A 19 48.11 -8.26 -16.35
N THR A 20 48.34 -9.50 -15.91
CA THR A 20 47.95 -10.70 -16.66
C THR A 20 46.63 -11.22 -16.14
N VAL A 21 45.60 -11.15 -16.97
CA VAL A 21 44.24 -11.60 -16.61
C VAL A 21 43.94 -12.94 -17.30
N PRO A 22 43.53 -13.98 -16.55
CA PRO A 22 43.07 -15.23 -17.14
C PRO A 22 41.89 -15.01 -18.10
N LYS A 23 41.84 -15.73 -19.23
CA LYS A 23 40.75 -15.60 -20.23
C LYS A 23 39.34 -15.72 -19.63
N SER A 24 39.16 -16.58 -18.64
CA SER A 24 37.87 -16.80 -17.96
C SER A 24 37.39 -15.59 -17.14
N LYS A 25 38.28 -14.63 -16.86
CA LYS A 25 38.00 -13.43 -16.06
C LYS A 25 38.08 -12.13 -16.87
N LEU A 26 38.46 -12.20 -18.15
CA LEU A 26 38.63 -11.03 -19.02
C LEU A 26 37.36 -10.17 -19.10
N ALA A 27 36.18 -10.81 -19.23
CA ALA A 27 34.91 -10.10 -19.31
C ALA A 27 34.59 -9.32 -18.02
N ALA A 28 34.73 -9.97 -16.85
CA ALA A 28 34.51 -9.33 -15.55
C ALA A 28 35.54 -8.22 -15.26
N PHE A 29 36.78 -8.40 -15.72
CA PHE A 29 37.83 -7.40 -15.59
C PHE A 29 37.55 -6.16 -16.46
N ASN A 30 37.10 -6.34 -17.70
CA ASN A 30 36.70 -5.22 -18.56
C ASN A 30 35.52 -4.44 -17.96
N GLU A 31 34.51 -5.13 -17.40
CA GLU A 31 33.42 -4.44 -16.71
C GLU A 31 33.89 -3.62 -15.50
N MET A 32 34.82 -4.18 -14.71
CA MET A 32 35.41 -3.47 -13.57
C MET A 32 36.28 -2.28 -14.01
N LEU A 33 37.03 -2.43 -15.10
CA LEU A 33 37.82 -1.33 -15.66
C LEU A 33 36.92 -0.22 -16.19
N ASP A 34 35.85 -0.56 -16.90
CA ASP A 34 34.87 0.45 -17.36
C ASP A 34 34.27 1.19 -16.17
N GLU A 35 33.91 0.49 -15.09
CA GLU A 35 33.43 1.08 -13.83
C GLU A 35 34.48 2.02 -13.19
N PHE A 36 35.74 1.60 -13.17
CA PHE A 36 36.86 2.40 -12.64
C PHE A 36 37.15 3.65 -13.48
N TRP A 37 37.15 3.53 -14.82
CA TRP A 37 37.49 4.62 -15.74
C TRP A 37 36.34 5.62 -15.94
N THR A 38 35.09 5.19 -15.86
CA THR A 38 33.92 6.07 -15.93
C THR A 38 33.66 6.80 -14.63
N GLY A 39 34.12 6.26 -13.49
CA GLY A 39 33.89 6.83 -12.16
C GLY A 39 32.45 6.69 -11.66
N GLU A 40 31.56 6.04 -12.43
CA GLU A 40 30.20 5.71 -12.02
C GLU A 40 30.18 4.25 -11.55
N SER A 41 30.25 4.02 -10.23
CA SER A 41 30.05 2.66 -9.75
C SER A 41 28.64 2.19 -10.07
N LYS A 42 28.46 0.92 -10.45
CA LYS A 42 27.12 0.34 -10.65
C LYS A 42 26.27 0.49 -9.40
N TRP A 43 26.91 0.53 -8.24
CA TRP A 43 26.27 0.76 -6.94
C TRP A 43 25.75 2.20 -6.83
N ASP A 44 26.55 3.20 -7.21
CA ASP A 44 26.17 4.62 -7.22
C ASP A 44 25.05 4.89 -8.23
N ALA A 45 25.16 4.33 -9.44
CA ALA A 45 24.10 4.41 -10.45
C ALA A 45 22.79 3.78 -9.94
N MET A 46 22.86 2.66 -9.24
CA MET A 46 21.69 2.04 -8.61
C MET A 46 21.10 2.92 -7.50
N GLN A 47 21.92 3.59 -6.70
CA GLN A 47 21.43 4.52 -5.67
C GLN A 47 20.76 5.74 -6.29
N VAL A 48 21.30 6.29 -7.37
CA VAL A 48 20.66 7.39 -8.12
C VAL A 48 19.32 6.95 -8.67
N LEU A 49 19.23 5.76 -9.28
CA LEU A 49 17.96 5.23 -9.80
C LEU A 49 16.94 4.98 -8.69
N ARG A 50 17.36 4.44 -7.54
CA ARG A 50 16.50 4.25 -6.37
C ARG A 50 15.97 5.58 -5.85
N LYS A 51 16.85 6.58 -5.73
CA LYS A 51 16.49 7.93 -5.29
C LYS A 51 15.47 8.57 -6.25
N GLN A 52 15.73 8.56 -7.55
CA GLN A 52 14.83 9.11 -8.56
C GLN A 52 13.46 8.43 -8.54
N ARG A 53 13.45 7.09 -8.42
CA ARG A 53 12.20 6.33 -8.34
C ARG A 53 11.42 6.64 -7.07
N ARG A 54 12.11 6.84 -5.94
CA ARG A 54 11.51 7.27 -4.68
C ARG A 54 10.88 8.66 -4.81
N GLU A 55 11.61 9.63 -5.36
CA GLU A 55 11.12 11.00 -5.57
C GLU A 55 9.86 10.99 -6.45
N LEU A 56 9.89 10.22 -7.55
CA LEU A 56 8.72 10.04 -8.42
C LEU A 56 7.53 9.45 -7.64
N ALA A 57 7.77 8.45 -6.79
CA ALA A 57 6.72 7.80 -6.04
C ALA A 57 6.10 8.67 -4.94
N VAL A 58 6.90 9.48 -4.25
CA VAL A 58 6.41 10.47 -3.28
C VAL A 58 5.55 11.52 -3.99
N GLU A 59 5.97 11.96 -5.16
CA GLU A 59 5.22 12.93 -5.97
C GLU A 59 3.93 12.30 -6.55
N SER A 60 3.94 11.04 -6.96
CA SER A 60 2.74 10.26 -7.29
C SER A 60 1.78 10.15 -6.10
N LEU A 61 2.29 9.85 -4.90
CA LEU A 61 1.49 9.80 -3.67
C LEU A 61 0.78 11.14 -3.41
N ARG A 62 1.51 12.25 -3.56
CA ARG A 62 0.97 13.60 -3.39
C ARG A 62 -0.15 13.89 -4.39
N ARG A 63 0.05 13.57 -5.67
CA ARG A 63 -0.98 13.75 -6.72
C ARG A 63 -2.24 12.95 -6.44
N LEU A 64 -2.10 11.68 -6.08
CA LEU A 64 -3.24 10.82 -5.75
C LEU A 64 -4.04 11.39 -4.57
N PHE A 65 -3.33 11.82 -3.53
CA PHE A 65 -3.96 12.39 -2.34
C PHE A 65 -4.72 13.67 -2.65
N GLU A 66 -4.10 14.61 -3.36
CA GLU A 66 -4.73 15.87 -3.77
C GLU A 66 -5.93 15.64 -4.69
N PHE A 67 -5.82 14.72 -5.63
CA PHE A 67 -6.93 14.39 -6.52
C PHE A 67 -8.13 13.83 -5.74
N ALA A 68 -7.89 12.94 -4.79
CA ALA A 68 -8.93 12.38 -3.93
C ALA A 68 -9.53 13.42 -2.96
N GLU A 69 -8.75 14.39 -2.47
CA GLU A 69 -9.31 15.47 -1.63
C GLU A 69 -10.18 16.44 -2.43
N GLN A 70 -9.80 16.77 -3.66
CA GLN A 70 -10.39 17.89 -4.42
C GLN A 70 -11.55 17.48 -5.33
N ASN A 71 -11.64 16.21 -5.71
CA ASN A 71 -12.62 15.75 -6.70
C ASN A 71 -13.71 14.89 -6.05
N ASP A 72 -14.87 14.79 -6.70
CA ASP A 72 -15.95 13.89 -6.29
C ASP A 72 -16.45 13.08 -7.50
N CYS A 73 -15.71 12.04 -7.82
CA CYS A 73 -16.00 11.14 -8.93
C CYS A 73 -15.63 9.69 -8.57
N GLY A 74 -16.08 8.73 -9.40
CA GLY A 74 -15.77 7.31 -9.21
C GLY A 74 -14.27 7.07 -9.02
N GLY A 75 -13.42 7.60 -9.90
CA GLY A 75 -11.97 7.45 -9.78
C GLY A 75 -11.38 8.02 -8.49
N SER A 76 -11.88 9.18 -8.01
CA SER A 76 -11.42 9.77 -6.74
C SER A 76 -11.76 8.90 -5.53
N ARG A 77 -12.93 8.23 -5.54
CA ARG A 77 -13.31 7.26 -4.52
C ARG A 77 -12.39 6.03 -4.54
N VAL A 78 -12.04 5.53 -5.73
CA VAL A 78 -11.11 4.39 -5.87
C VAL A 78 -9.74 4.73 -5.33
N ILE A 79 -9.23 5.93 -5.63
CA ILE A 79 -7.95 6.42 -5.09
C ILE A 79 -8.03 6.57 -3.57
N ALA A 80 -9.12 7.14 -3.03
CA ALA A 80 -9.32 7.23 -1.59
C ALA A 80 -9.31 5.85 -0.92
N MET A 81 -9.98 4.85 -1.50
CA MET A 81 -9.98 3.47 -1.01
C MET A 81 -8.58 2.85 -1.04
N PHE A 82 -7.83 3.06 -2.12
CA PHE A 82 -6.46 2.61 -2.24
C PHE A 82 -5.57 3.21 -1.15
N LEU A 83 -5.60 4.54 -0.97
CA LEU A 83 -4.84 5.23 0.07
C LEU A 83 -5.24 4.75 1.47
N ALA A 84 -6.52 4.51 1.71
CA ALA A 84 -7.03 3.94 2.95
C ALA A 84 -6.49 2.52 3.20
N SER A 85 -6.42 1.68 2.16
CA SER A 85 -5.87 0.33 2.27
C SER A 85 -4.37 0.31 2.55
N LEU A 86 -3.61 1.30 2.06
CA LEU A 86 -2.19 1.47 2.43
C LEU A 86 -2.03 1.97 3.87
N TYR A 87 -2.95 2.83 4.32
CA TYR A 87 -2.96 3.31 5.70
C TYR A 87 -3.31 2.19 6.69
N ASN A 88 -4.32 1.38 6.38
CA ASN A 88 -4.69 0.20 7.15
C ASN A 88 -5.45 -0.81 6.27
N GLY A 89 -4.73 -1.82 5.80
CA GLY A 89 -5.27 -2.85 4.90
C GLY A 89 -6.20 -3.87 5.55
N TYR A 90 -6.28 -3.90 6.89
CA TYR A 90 -7.26 -4.70 7.62
C TYR A 90 -8.63 -3.99 7.66
N ARG A 91 -8.61 -2.68 7.87
CA ARG A 91 -9.82 -1.83 7.92
C ARG A 91 -10.42 -1.61 6.55
N PHE A 92 -9.57 -1.37 5.54
CA PHE A 92 -9.98 -0.95 4.21
C PHE A 92 -9.38 -1.84 3.13
N HIS A 93 -10.23 -2.28 2.19
CA HIS A 93 -9.79 -3.09 1.06
C HIS A 93 -10.10 -2.39 -0.25
N VAL A 94 -9.11 -2.39 -1.15
CA VAL A 94 -9.31 -1.94 -2.52
C VAL A 94 -9.96 -3.05 -3.35
N ASP A 95 -10.99 -2.72 -4.12
CA ASP A 95 -11.49 -3.62 -5.17
C ASP A 95 -10.64 -3.39 -6.43
N LEU A 96 -9.95 -4.44 -6.87
CA LEU A 96 -9.11 -4.37 -8.07
C LEU A 96 -9.92 -4.16 -9.36
N THR A 97 -11.21 -4.51 -9.35
CA THR A 97 -12.13 -4.27 -10.47
C THR A 97 -12.38 -2.78 -10.67
N ASP A 98 -12.45 -2.03 -9.57
CA ASP A 98 -12.72 -0.60 -9.59
C ASP A 98 -11.55 0.22 -10.16
N LEU A 99 -10.35 -0.36 -10.26
CA LEU A 99 -9.20 0.26 -10.94
C LEU A 99 -9.48 0.59 -12.42
N ARG A 100 -10.50 -0.05 -13.02
CA ARG A 100 -10.97 0.25 -14.39
C ARG A 100 -11.56 1.66 -14.53
N LEU A 101 -11.96 2.28 -13.43
CA LEU A 101 -12.51 3.64 -13.41
C LEU A 101 -11.42 4.72 -13.49
N LEU A 102 -10.14 4.34 -13.37
CA LEU A 102 -9.02 5.27 -13.34
C LEU A 102 -8.48 5.54 -14.75
N SER A 103 -8.02 6.77 -14.98
CA SER A 103 -7.18 7.09 -16.14
C SER A 103 -5.82 6.40 -16.03
N SER A 104 -5.09 6.27 -17.14
CA SER A 104 -3.75 5.65 -17.16
C SER A 104 -2.78 6.31 -16.18
N GLN A 105 -2.78 7.64 -16.14
CA GLN A 105 -1.91 8.41 -15.24
C GLN A 105 -2.08 8.02 -13.77
N TYR A 106 -3.32 7.90 -13.28
CA TYR A 106 -3.55 7.54 -11.88
C TYR A 106 -3.24 6.08 -11.59
N ARG A 107 -3.37 5.18 -12.58
CA ARG A 107 -2.92 3.79 -12.43
C ARG A 107 -1.41 3.70 -12.31
N ASP A 108 -0.68 4.45 -13.12
CA ASP A 108 0.79 4.50 -13.05
C ASP A 108 1.25 5.11 -11.71
N ASP A 109 0.56 6.15 -11.24
CA ASP A 109 0.82 6.74 -9.92
C ASP A 109 0.61 5.73 -8.79
N MET A 110 -0.45 4.91 -8.84
CA MET A 110 -0.67 3.87 -7.83
C MET A 110 0.45 2.83 -7.82
N LEU A 111 0.97 2.43 -8.99
CA LEU A 111 2.09 1.50 -9.07
C LEU A 111 3.38 2.10 -8.49
N ASN A 112 3.62 3.39 -8.73
CA ASN A 112 4.75 4.08 -8.13
C ASN A 112 4.63 4.11 -6.60
N VAL A 113 3.44 4.38 -6.06
CA VAL A 113 3.20 4.34 -4.61
C VAL A 113 3.39 2.95 -4.03
N LEU A 114 2.94 1.89 -4.71
CA LEU A 114 3.23 0.51 -4.26
C LEU A 114 4.72 0.20 -4.22
N TYR A 115 5.51 0.77 -5.15
CA TYR A 115 6.96 0.66 -5.09
C TYR A 115 7.56 1.35 -3.85
N LEU A 116 7.01 2.51 -3.47
CA LEU A 116 7.41 3.23 -2.25
C LEU A 116 7.06 2.45 -0.98
N ASP A 117 5.87 1.85 -0.94
CA ASP A 117 5.34 1.15 0.22
C ASP A 117 5.94 -0.25 0.43
N GLY A 118 6.46 -0.89 -0.63
CA GLY A 118 7.10 -2.20 -0.55
C GLY A 118 8.41 -2.25 0.25
N ALA A 119 9.02 -1.09 0.54
CA ALA A 119 10.17 -0.95 1.44
C ALA A 119 10.02 0.36 2.24
N PRO A 120 9.08 0.40 3.21
CA PRO A 120 8.63 1.66 3.79
C PRO A 120 9.69 2.23 4.74
N GLU A 121 10.10 3.47 4.49
CA GLU A 121 10.88 4.27 5.46
C GLU A 121 9.98 4.87 6.55
N GLN A 122 8.72 5.15 6.18
CA GLN A 122 7.68 5.68 7.05
C GLN A 122 6.32 5.37 6.43
N GLU A 123 5.27 5.43 7.25
CA GLU A 123 3.89 5.20 6.82
C GLU A 123 3.42 6.27 5.83
N VAL A 124 2.50 5.91 4.93
CA VAL A 124 2.04 6.77 3.81
C VAL A 124 1.49 8.13 4.27
N HIS A 125 0.89 8.18 5.45
CA HIS A 125 0.33 9.43 5.98
C HIS A 125 1.42 10.35 6.54
N CYS A 126 2.61 9.85 6.88
CA CYS A 126 3.72 10.67 7.38
C CYS A 126 4.39 11.52 6.30
N TYR A 127 4.09 11.29 5.02
CA TYR A 127 4.53 12.16 3.91
C TYR A 127 3.77 13.49 3.84
N PHE A 128 2.73 13.68 4.67
CA PHE A 128 1.89 14.84 4.68
C PHE A 128 1.86 15.52 6.05
N GLN A 129 1.83 16.85 6.05
CA GLN A 129 1.51 17.60 7.26
C GLN A 129 0.09 17.26 7.73
N ASP A 130 -0.06 16.95 9.02
CA ASP A 130 -1.31 16.48 9.63
C ASP A 130 -1.93 15.26 8.92
N GLY A 131 -1.10 14.41 8.31
CA GLY A 131 -1.55 13.34 7.41
C GLY A 131 -2.58 12.41 8.02
N GLY A 132 -2.40 11.97 9.27
CA GLY A 132 -3.40 11.10 9.93
C GLY A 132 -4.80 11.73 9.95
N LYS A 133 -4.91 13.02 10.29
CA LYS A 133 -6.20 13.74 10.28
C LYS A 133 -6.74 13.94 8.86
N ARG A 134 -5.87 14.16 7.88
CA ARG A 134 -6.27 14.32 6.48
C ARG A 134 -6.82 13.01 5.92
N PHE A 135 -6.17 11.89 6.21
CA PHE A 135 -6.61 10.55 5.83
C PHE A 135 -7.97 10.21 6.48
N GLU A 136 -8.14 10.42 7.79
CA GLU A 136 -9.42 10.17 8.44
C GLU A 136 -10.56 11.03 7.85
N ARG A 137 -10.31 12.32 7.57
CA ARG A 137 -11.30 13.16 6.84
C ARG A 137 -11.62 12.63 5.45
N LEU A 138 -10.62 12.10 4.74
CA LEU A 138 -10.83 11.49 3.43
C LEU A 138 -11.73 10.25 3.55
N PHE A 139 -11.53 9.43 4.58
CA PHE A 139 -12.33 8.23 4.82
C PHE A 139 -13.79 8.58 5.14
N GLU A 140 -14.00 9.57 6.00
CA GLU A 140 -15.32 10.10 6.35
C GLU A 140 -16.03 10.67 5.12
N ARG A 141 -15.34 11.48 4.32
CA ARG A 141 -15.89 12.11 3.11
C ARG A 141 -16.46 11.09 2.13
N TYR A 142 -15.76 9.99 1.92
CA TYR A 142 -16.21 8.94 1.01
C TYR A 142 -17.05 7.85 1.69
N GLY A 143 -17.24 7.89 3.02
CA GLY A 143 -17.95 6.83 3.75
C GLY A 143 -17.37 5.45 3.44
N LEU A 144 -16.04 5.31 3.53
CA LEU A 144 -15.38 4.04 3.24
C LEU A 144 -15.82 2.98 4.25
N PRO A 145 -16.09 1.74 3.80
CA PRO A 145 -16.55 0.68 4.67
C PRO A 145 -15.42 0.25 5.61
N ASP A 146 -15.60 0.51 6.90
CA ASP A 146 -14.71 0.09 7.97
C ASP A 146 -15.02 -1.35 8.35
N ARG A 147 -14.21 -2.30 7.88
CA ARG A 147 -14.48 -3.72 8.10
C ARG A 147 -14.39 -4.13 9.56
N ASP A 148 -13.62 -3.45 10.39
CA ASP A 148 -13.58 -3.73 11.83
C ASP A 148 -14.96 -3.51 12.44
N LYS A 149 -15.64 -2.43 12.03
CA LYS A 149 -17.00 -2.13 12.49
C LYS A 149 -18.04 -3.09 11.92
N VAL A 150 -17.86 -3.54 10.68
CA VAL A 150 -18.76 -4.54 10.07
C VAL A 150 -18.65 -5.87 10.81
N THR A 151 -17.43 -6.34 11.08
CA THR A 151 -17.19 -7.59 11.81
C THR A 151 -17.76 -7.50 13.22
N THR A 152 -17.50 -6.43 13.98
CA THR A 152 -18.08 -6.24 15.32
C THR A 152 -19.61 -6.20 15.30
N HIS A 153 -20.22 -5.60 14.28
CA HIS A 153 -21.68 -5.58 14.17
C HIS A 153 -22.26 -6.97 13.85
N LEU A 154 -21.63 -7.73 12.96
CA LEU A 154 -22.05 -9.10 12.62
C LEU A 154 -21.88 -10.05 13.82
N GLU A 155 -20.75 -9.98 14.52
CA GLU A 155 -20.53 -10.74 15.77
C GLU A 155 -21.59 -10.37 16.83
N GLY A 156 -21.97 -9.09 16.93
CA GLY A 156 -23.04 -8.65 17.83
C GLY A 156 -24.42 -9.23 17.47
N LEU A 157 -24.73 -9.39 16.17
CA LEU A 157 -25.97 -10.00 15.71
C LEU A 157 -26.00 -11.52 15.96
N GLU A 158 -24.87 -12.20 15.75
CA GLU A 158 -24.73 -13.64 16.03
C GLU A 158 -24.86 -13.91 17.54
N ASN A 159 -24.17 -13.14 18.38
CA ASN A 159 -24.27 -13.24 19.84
C ASN A 159 -25.71 -13.00 20.33
N PHE A 160 -26.41 -12.01 19.78
CA PHE A 160 -27.80 -11.74 20.13
C PHE A 160 -28.73 -12.92 19.77
N GLN A 161 -28.49 -13.56 18.62
CA GLN A 161 -29.28 -14.71 18.19
C GLN A 161 -29.00 -15.94 19.08
N GLU A 162 -27.76 -16.18 19.47
CA GLU A 162 -27.38 -17.27 20.38
C GLU A 162 -27.96 -17.07 21.80
N GLU A 163 -27.88 -15.86 22.36
CA GLU A 163 -28.46 -15.54 23.66
C GLU A 163 -29.99 -15.72 23.68
N SER A 164 -30.67 -15.30 22.61
CA SER A 164 -32.12 -15.47 22.45
C SER A 164 -32.53 -16.95 22.35
N LEU A 165 -31.75 -17.75 21.61
CA LEU A 165 -31.96 -19.20 21.51
C LEU A 165 -31.72 -19.89 22.85
N GLN A 166 -30.66 -19.52 23.56
CA GLN A 166 -30.33 -20.09 24.86
C GLN A 166 -31.40 -19.75 25.91
N ALA A 167 -31.87 -18.49 25.95
CA ALA A 167 -32.97 -18.08 26.83
C ALA A 167 -34.25 -18.88 26.54
N GLY A 168 -34.56 -19.11 25.25
CA GLY A 168 -35.70 -19.96 24.86
C GLY A 168 -35.55 -21.42 25.29
N LEU A 169 -34.33 -21.98 25.21
CA LEU A 169 -34.02 -23.33 25.67
C LEU A 169 -34.12 -23.47 27.19
N ASP A 170 -33.67 -22.45 27.93
CA ASP A 170 -33.72 -22.42 29.40
C ASP A 170 -35.17 -22.32 29.93
N GLU A 171 -36.11 -21.79 29.14
CA GLU A 171 -37.54 -21.78 29.48
C GLU A 171 -38.27 -23.12 29.22
N LEU A 172 -37.73 -24.00 28.38
CA LEU A 172 -38.39 -25.26 28.01
C LEU A 172 -38.75 -26.18 29.20
N PRO A 173 -37.89 -26.35 30.23
CA PRO A 173 -38.24 -27.13 31.42
C PRO A 173 -39.43 -26.54 32.18
N HIS A 174 -39.48 -25.21 32.32
CA HIS A 174 -40.56 -24.51 33.00
C HIS A 174 -41.87 -24.60 32.22
N ILE A 175 -41.82 -24.52 30.89
CA ILE A 175 -42.99 -24.72 30.02
C ILE A 175 -43.49 -26.17 30.13
N ALA A 176 -42.59 -27.15 30.10
CA ALA A 176 -42.93 -28.56 30.25
C ALA A 176 -43.59 -28.85 31.62
N ASP A 177 -43.10 -28.22 32.69
CA ASP A 177 -43.69 -28.34 34.03
C ASP A 177 -45.08 -27.69 34.13
N ARG A 178 -45.26 -26.51 33.53
CA ARG A 178 -46.58 -25.85 33.46
C ARG A 178 -47.58 -26.72 32.69
N LEU A 179 -47.19 -27.32 31.57
CA LEU A 179 -48.03 -28.23 30.80
C LEU A 179 -48.35 -29.52 31.58
N ARG A 180 -47.36 -30.12 32.25
CA ARG A 180 -47.58 -31.30 33.11
C ARG A 180 -48.57 -31.00 34.25
N ASN A 181 -48.44 -29.85 34.89
CA ASN A 181 -49.32 -29.45 35.98
C ASN A 181 -50.75 -29.13 35.50
N ALA A 182 -50.90 -28.48 34.34
CA ALA A 182 -52.21 -28.24 33.72
C ALA A 182 -52.92 -29.55 33.35
N LEU A 183 -52.19 -30.54 32.81
CA LEU A 183 -52.73 -31.86 32.46
C LEU A 183 -53.11 -32.70 33.69
N LYS A 184 -52.45 -32.51 34.84
CA LYS A 184 -52.82 -33.13 36.12
C LYS A 184 -54.07 -32.50 36.72
N ALA A 185 -54.19 -31.18 36.65
CA ALA A 185 -55.35 -30.44 37.18
C ALA A 185 -56.66 -30.79 36.41
N GLY A 186 -56.58 -31.02 35.10
CA GLY A 186 -57.75 -31.42 34.29
C GLY A 186 -58.20 -32.88 34.45
N ARG A 187 -57.51 -33.69 35.25
CA ARG A 187 -57.82 -35.13 35.43
C ARG A 187 -58.54 -35.45 36.75
N HIS A 188 -58.85 -34.43 37.56
CA HIS A 188 -59.55 -34.53 38.85
C HIS A 188 -60.89 -33.77 38.87
N GLY A 189 -61.43 -33.39 37.70
CA GLY A 189 -62.76 -32.81 37.52
C GLY A 189 -63.74 -33.81 36.93
#